data_AF-F0IDZ6-F1
#
_entry.id   AF-F0IDZ6-F1
#
_cell.length_a   1.000
_cell.length_b   1.000
_cell.length_c   1.000
_cell.angle_alpha   90.00
_cell.angle_beta   90.00
_cell.angle_gamma   90.00
#
_symmetry.space_group_name_H-M   'P 1'
#
loop_
_entity.id
_entity.type
_entity.pdbx_description
1 polymer ?
#
loop_
_entity_poly.entity_id
_entity_poly.type
_entity_poly.pdbx_seq_one_letter_code
_entity_poly.pdbx_strand_id
1 'polypeptide(L)'
;MSEIITIYCEGQKESHDITILNKVIDGLNNILIKPIGGKLGSKAIVQYLENNQERELSKSKDYLLFRDRDFDQPIPNKERLIIEKKTCYSYRTTIENYLLDVKTFFHFLQEQENNYGIATEEAVKTFFIKVAKELQYYQAVRHSLGALRFANSFDTTWEKGSGTLPNALDLGSCKANAWQLIEKVLNKSNQQCTKKTFETTLQEFLTLFEAQSFFDELKFLVYYQGKDFAKALSKELPRFSIENYYKYAKKHFDYTKYLDLVELRAFIEKLLV
;
A
#
# COMPACT_ATOMS: atom_id res chain seq x y z
N MET A 1 -34.42 14.02 -1.81
CA MET A 1 -33.21 13.67 -1.03
C MET A 1 -32.07 13.65 -2.02
N SER A 2 -30.94 14.30 -1.73
CA SER A 2 -29.78 14.20 -2.61
C SER A 2 -29.25 12.77 -2.57
N GLU A 3 -28.93 12.24 -3.74
CA GLU A 3 -28.41 10.89 -3.90
C GLU A 3 -26.96 10.84 -3.44
N ILE A 4 -26.67 10.06 -2.40
CA ILE A 4 -25.34 9.95 -1.78
C ILE A 4 -24.58 8.74 -2.34
N ILE A 5 -23.30 8.91 -2.67
CA ILE A 5 -22.39 7.81 -2.99
C ILE A 5 -21.56 7.45 -1.76
N THR A 6 -21.46 6.16 -1.45
CA THR A 6 -20.60 5.69 -0.35
C THR A 6 -19.28 5.12 -0.87
N ILE A 7 -18.16 5.62 -0.34
CA ILE A 7 -16.82 5.06 -0.56
C ILE A 7 -16.41 4.30 0.69
N TYR A 8 -16.37 2.98 0.59
CA TYR A 8 -15.84 2.13 1.65
C TYR A 8 -14.31 2.04 1.55
N CYS A 9 -13.61 2.01 2.69
CA CYS A 9 -12.15 1.85 2.72
C CYS A 9 -11.68 1.03 3.93
N GLU A 10 -10.52 0.36 3.82
CA GLU A 10 -10.01 -0.54 4.86
C GLU A 10 -9.62 0.19 6.16
N GLY A 11 -9.13 1.42 6.04
CA GLY A 11 -8.62 2.20 7.15
C GLY A 11 -9.61 2.41 8.30
N GLN A 12 -9.08 2.83 9.45
CA GLN A 12 -9.87 3.31 10.59
C GLN A 12 -10.09 4.83 10.50
N LYS A 13 -10.90 5.39 11.41
CA LYS A 13 -11.06 6.85 11.54
C LYS A 13 -9.68 7.52 11.64
N GLU A 14 -9.46 8.58 10.88
CA GLU A 14 -8.17 9.33 10.79
C GLU A 14 -6.99 8.60 10.09
N SER A 15 -7.24 7.45 9.44
CA SER A 15 -6.20 6.74 8.68
C SER A 15 -5.66 7.52 7.48
N HIS A 16 -4.57 7.00 6.90
CA HIS A 16 -4.03 7.50 5.63
C HIS A 16 -5.07 7.40 4.50
N ASP A 17 -5.82 6.28 4.44
CA ASP A 17 -6.90 6.05 3.47
C ASP A 17 -7.92 7.18 3.50
N ILE A 18 -8.50 7.45 4.68
CA ILE A 18 -9.53 8.49 4.81
C ILE A 18 -8.96 9.86 4.45
N THR A 19 -7.72 10.14 4.86
CA THR A 19 -7.10 11.44 4.56
C THR A 19 -6.89 11.64 3.07
N ILE A 20 -6.36 10.63 2.38
CA ILE A 20 -6.10 10.69 0.93
C ILE A 20 -7.41 10.69 0.16
N LEU A 21 -8.38 9.85 0.52
CA LEU A 21 -9.69 9.83 -0.13
C LEU A 21 -10.41 11.17 0.02
N ASN A 22 -10.36 11.81 1.20
CA ASN A 22 -10.90 13.16 1.38
C ASN A 22 -10.26 14.18 0.43
N LYS A 23 -8.95 14.07 0.17
CA LYS A 23 -8.25 14.93 -0.80
C LYS A 23 -8.70 14.64 -2.23
N VAL A 24 -8.91 13.37 -2.59
CA VAL A 24 -9.40 12.96 -3.92
C VAL A 24 -10.81 13.50 -4.20
N ILE A 25 -11.69 13.50 -3.20
CA ILE A 25 -13.09 13.96 -3.34
C ILE A 25 -13.29 15.44 -2.99
N ASP A 26 -12.21 16.19 -2.73
CA ASP A 26 -12.34 17.59 -2.33
C ASP A 26 -13.11 18.40 -3.39
N GLY A 27 -14.06 19.23 -2.93
CA GLY A 27 -14.98 19.97 -3.79
C GLY A 27 -16.11 19.16 -4.44
N LEU A 28 -16.20 17.84 -4.22
CA LEU A 28 -17.35 17.02 -4.65
C LEU A 28 -18.40 16.94 -3.54
N ASN A 29 -19.68 17.02 -3.91
CA ASN A 29 -20.81 16.93 -3.00
C ASN A 29 -21.46 15.54 -3.02
N ASN A 30 -22.23 15.22 -1.98
CA ASN A 30 -23.00 13.96 -1.86
C ASN A 30 -22.14 12.69 -1.87
N ILE A 31 -20.95 12.73 -1.27
CA ILE A 31 -20.09 11.57 -1.07
C ILE A 31 -19.88 11.34 0.42
N LEU A 32 -19.91 10.09 0.85
CA LEU A 32 -19.65 9.66 2.21
C LEU A 32 -18.52 8.61 2.21
N ILE A 33 -17.45 8.84 2.97
CA ILE A 33 -16.40 7.83 3.18
C ILE A 33 -16.74 7.03 4.44
N LYS A 34 -16.86 5.70 4.32
CA LYS A 34 -17.10 4.80 5.46
C LYS A 34 -15.92 3.83 5.66
N PRO A 35 -15.21 3.88 6.79
CA PRO A 35 -14.21 2.87 7.12
C PRO A 35 -14.90 1.52 7.42
N ILE A 36 -14.31 0.42 6.94
CA ILE A 36 -14.77 -0.95 7.24
C ILE A 36 -13.84 -1.70 8.20
N GLY A 37 -12.70 -1.10 8.58
CA GLY A 37 -11.82 -1.62 9.64
C GLY A 37 -10.93 -2.80 9.24
N GLY A 38 -10.89 -3.16 7.95
CA GLY A 38 -9.91 -4.10 7.41
C GLY A 38 -10.38 -4.83 6.15
N LYS A 39 -9.43 -5.51 5.50
CA LYS A 39 -9.65 -6.32 4.30
C LYS A 39 -10.57 -7.53 4.51
N LEU A 40 -10.41 -8.28 5.60
CA LEU A 40 -11.07 -9.57 5.81
C LEU A 40 -12.58 -9.39 5.95
N GLY A 41 -13.34 -10.07 5.09
CA GLY A 41 -14.80 -9.94 5.08
C GLY A 41 -15.32 -8.62 4.52
N SER A 42 -14.46 -7.73 4.01
CA SER A 42 -14.83 -6.41 3.47
C SER A 42 -16.04 -6.45 2.52
N LYS A 43 -16.03 -7.36 1.54
CA LYS A 43 -17.15 -7.53 0.59
C LYS A 43 -18.46 -7.93 1.29
N ALA A 44 -18.39 -8.83 2.28
CA ALA A 44 -19.56 -9.27 3.03
C ALA A 44 -20.09 -8.17 3.97
N ILE A 45 -19.19 -7.41 4.60
CA ILE A 45 -19.54 -6.25 5.43
C ILE A 45 -20.24 -5.19 4.57
N VAL A 46 -19.66 -4.82 3.44
CA VAL A 46 -20.24 -3.85 2.51
C VAL A 46 -21.60 -4.35 2.01
N GLN A 47 -21.71 -5.61 1.59
CA GLN A 47 -22.98 -6.18 1.16
C GLN A 47 -24.02 -6.20 2.28
N TYR A 48 -23.63 -6.53 3.52
CA TYR A 48 -24.51 -6.48 4.68
C TYR A 48 -25.02 -5.06 4.93
N LEU A 49 -24.12 -4.07 4.90
CA LEU A 49 -24.45 -2.65 5.09
C LEU A 49 -25.40 -2.14 4.01
N GLU A 50 -25.15 -2.46 2.73
CA GLU A 50 -26.01 -2.02 1.63
C GLU A 50 -27.37 -2.75 1.61
N ASN A 51 -27.45 -3.98 2.14
CA ASN A 51 -28.70 -4.77 2.16
C ASN A 51 -29.56 -4.53 3.41
N ASN A 52 -28.98 -4.16 4.56
CA ASN A 52 -29.71 -4.03 5.84
C ASN A 52 -29.96 -2.57 6.26
N GLN A 53 -29.73 -1.61 5.36
CA GLN A 53 -29.85 -0.18 5.63
C GLN A 53 -31.29 0.36 5.68
N GLU A 54 -32.34 -0.48 5.71
CA GLU A 54 -33.70 0.00 6.04
C GLU A 54 -33.79 0.67 7.44
N ARG A 55 -32.74 0.56 8.28
CA ARG A 55 -32.65 1.21 9.60
C ARG A 55 -31.82 2.49 9.66
N GLU A 56 -31.04 2.84 8.63
CA GLU A 56 -30.32 4.12 8.56
C GLU A 56 -30.87 4.97 7.39
N LEU A 57 -31.32 6.17 7.71
CA LEU A 57 -31.88 7.14 6.76
C LEU A 57 -30.92 7.37 5.57
N SER A 58 -31.36 6.94 4.38
CA SER A 58 -30.75 7.07 3.03
C SER A 58 -29.83 5.92 2.57
N LYS A 59 -30.41 5.05 1.73
CA LYS A 59 -29.67 4.10 0.89
C LYS A 59 -28.75 4.88 -0.06
N SER A 60 -27.50 4.45 -0.19
CA SER A 60 -26.59 5.04 -1.17
C SER A 60 -27.15 4.84 -2.60
N LYS A 61 -27.02 5.85 -3.45
CA LYS A 61 -27.32 5.73 -4.90
C LYS A 61 -26.42 4.67 -5.51
N ASP A 62 -25.15 4.72 -5.12
CA ASP A 62 -24.14 3.76 -5.49
C ASP A 62 -23.03 3.72 -4.44
N TYR A 63 -22.17 2.71 -4.51
CA TYR A 63 -21.00 2.58 -3.66
C TYR A 63 -19.79 2.04 -4.43
N LEU A 64 -18.61 2.29 -3.87
CA LEU A 64 -17.38 1.61 -4.24
C LEU A 64 -16.57 1.23 -3.00
N LEU A 65 -15.69 0.26 -3.14
CA LEU A 65 -14.74 -0.17 -2.12
C LEU A 65 -13.33 0.16 -2.60
N PHE A 66 -12.69 1.15 -1.98
CA PHE A 66 -11.28 1.47 -2.20
C PHE A 66 -10.40 0.60 -1.29
N ARG A 67 -9.38 -0.03 -1.88
CA ARG A 67 -8.45 -0.91 -1.16
C ARG A 67 -7.02 -0.65 -1.57
N ASP A 68 -6.11 -0.93 -0.66
CA ASP A 68 -4.73 -1.16 -1.03
C ASP A 68 -4.65 -2.35 -1.98
N ARG A 69 -3.73 -2.28 -2.95
CA ARG A 69 -3.41 -3.43 -3.81
C ARG A 69 -2.84 -4.58 -2.98
N ASP A 70 -2.12 -4.23 -1.91
CA ASP A 70 -1.29 -5.12 -1.13
C ASP A 70 -0.41 -5.97 -2.09
N PHE A 71 -0.22 -7.23 -1.73
CA PHE A 71 0.34 -8.26 -2.59
C PHE A 71 -0.77 -9.12 -3.22
N ASP A 72 -2.02 -8.63 -3.26
CA ASP A 72 -3.20 -9.42 -3.68
C ASP A 72 -3.39 -9.42 -5.20
N GLN A 73 -2.93 -8.34 -5.83
CA GLN A 73 -3.11 -8.08 -7.26
C GLN A 73 -1.75 -7.79 -7.90
N PRO A 74 -1.52 -8.21 -9.15
CA PRO A 74 -0.27 -7.93 -9.86
C PRO A 74 -0.09 -6.42 -10.06
N ILE A 75 1.17 -5.98 -10.14
CA ILE A 75 1.49 -4.57 -10.40
C ILE A 75 1.29 -4.29 -11.88
N PRO A 76 0.43 -3.33 -12.26
CA PRO A 76 0.28 -2.95 -13.65
C PRO A 76 1.58 -2.34 -14.21
N ASN A 77 1.86 -2.62 -15.49
CA ASN A 77 3.04 -2.08 -16.18
C ASN A 77 3.02 -0.54 -16.33
N LYS A 78 1.88 0.10 -16.08
CA LYS A 78 1.68 1.55 -16.11
C LYS A 78 0.76 1.96 -14.97
N GLU A 79 1.00 3.14 -14.40
CA GLU A 79 0.11 3.72 -13.40
C GLU A 79 -1.30 3.87 -13.97
N ARG A 80 -2.26 3.27 -13.28
CA ARG A 80 -3.69 3.31 -13.59
C ARG A 80 -4.50 2.79 -12.41
N LEU A 81 -5.74 3.22 -12.30
CA LEU A 81 -6.71 2.65 -11.39
C LEU A 81 -7.08 1.23 -11.84
N ILE A 82 -7.07 0.30 -10.89
CA ILE A 82 -7.53 -1.08 -11.13
C ILE A 82 -8.96 -1.18 -10.59
N ILE A 83 -9.92 -1.51 -11.45
CA ILE A 83 -11.32 -1.67 -11.07
C ILE A 83 -11.76 -3.11 -11.29
N GLU A 84 -12.18 -3.77 -10.22
CA GLU A 84 -12.83 -5.08 -10.27
C GLU A 84 -14.25 -4.97 -9.70
N LYS A 85 -15.26 -4.95 -10.58
CA LYS A 85 -16.66 -4.69 -10.19
C LYS A 85 -16.80 -3.34 -9.47
N LYS A 86 -17.01 -3.35 -8.15
CA LYS A 86 -17.11 -2.15 -7.30
C LYS A 86 -15.85 -1.92 -6.47
N THR A 87 -14.83 -2.76 -6.60
CA THR A 87 -13.57 -2.62 -5.87
C THR A 87 -12.56 -1.86 -6.72
N CYS A 88 -12.05 -0.74 -6.19
CA CYS A 88 -10.98 0.04 -6.78
C CYS A 88 -9.71 -0.20 -5.96
N TYR A 89 -8.63 -0.62 -6.60
CA TYR A 89 -7.33 -0.81 -5.93
C TYR A 89 -6.40 0.34 -6.25
N SER A 90 -5.64 0.78 -5.24
CA SER A 90 -4.50 1.67 -5.44
C SER A 90 -3.50 1.08 -6.44
N TYR A 91 -2.79 1.92 -7.19
CA TYR A 91 -1.69 1.47 -8.03
C TYR A 91 -0.50 0.98 -7.17
N ARG A 92 -0.14 1.75 -6.15
CA ARG A 92 0.94 1.41 -5.21
C ARG A 92 0.51 0.27 -4.29
N THR A 93 1.46 -0.52 -3.80
CA THR A 93 1.21 -1.65 -2.87
C THR A 93 0.36 -1.22 -1.67
N THR A 94 0.71 -0.11 -1.02
CA THR A 94 -0.12 0.44 0.06
C THR A 94 -0.24 1.95 -0.01
N ILE A 95 -1.30 2.47 0.61
CA ILE A 95 -1.65 3.89 0.61
C ILE A 95 -0.56 4.77 1.24
N GLU A 96 0.26 4.25 2.17
CA GLU A 96 1.34 5.02 2.78
C GLU A 96 2.39 5.49 1.77
N ASN A 97 2.56 4.76 0.66
CA ASN A 97 3.55 5.09 -0.35
C ASN A 97 3.23 6.38 -1.11
N TYR A 98 1.98 6.83 -1.12
CA TYR A 98 1.63 8.14 -1.68
C TYR A 98 2.08 9.29 -0.79
N LEU A 99 2.36 9.03 0.49
CA LEU A 99 2.84 10.01 1.44
C LEU A 99 4.38 10.03 1.54
N LEU A 100 5.09 9.07 0.94
CA LEU A 100 6.56 9.00 0.95
C LEU A 100 7.12 9.62 -0.33
N ASP A 101 7.09 10.96 -0.39
CA ASP A 101 7.55 11.77 -1.52
C ASP A 101 8.88 12.47 -1.19
N VAL A 102 9.85 12.41 -2.11
CA VAL A 102 11.22 12.93 -1.89
C VAL A 102 11.22 14.41 -1.54
N LYS A 103 10.46 15.22 -2.30
CA LYS A 103 10.41 16.67 -2.10
C LYS A 103 9.74 17.03 -0.79
N THR A 104 8.60 16.40 -0.50
CA THR A 104 7.85 16.62 0.75
C THR A 104 8.67 16.19 1.97
N PHE A 105 9.40 15.09 1.86
CA PHE A 105 10.32 14.62 2.90
C PHE A 105 11.48 15.58 3.11
N PHE A 106 12.10 16.07 2.02
CA PHE A 106 13.15 17.09 2.10
C PHE A 106 12.67 18.34 2.85
N HIS A 107 11.53 18.91 2.46
CA HIS A 107 10.96 20.08 3.12
C HIS A 107 10.68 19.83 4.61
N PHE A 108 10.09 18.68 4.95
CA PHE A 108 9.87 18.31 6.34
C PHE A 108 11.18 18.30 7.15
N LEU A 109 12.25 17.71 6.60
CA LEU A 109 13.55 17.67 7.27
C LEU A 109 14.14 19.07 7.48
N GLN A 110 13.98 20.00 6.53
CA GLN A 110 14.46 21.38 6.68
C GLN A 110 13.73 22.16 7.78
N GLU A 111 12.50 21.77 8.11
CA GLU A 111 11.72 22.36 9.20
C GLU A 111 12.05 21.75 10.58
N GLN A 112 12.84 20.67 10.64
CA GLN A 112 13.23 20.07 11.91
C GLN A 112 14.45 20.77 12.51
N GLU A 113 14.45 20.94 13.83
CA GLU A 113 15.62 21.45 14.57
C GLU A 113 16.82 20.48 14.50
N ASN A 114 16.57 19.19 14.29
CA ASN A 114 17.61 18.17 14.18
C ASN A 114 18.25 18.19 12.79
N ASN A 115 19.56 18.38 12.74
CA ASN A 115 20.33 18.23 11.50
C ASN A 115 20.57 16.75 11.19
N TYR A 116 19.81 16.21 10.23
CA TYR A 116 19.97 14.83 9.75
C TYR A 116 21.14 14.65 8.77
N GLY A 117 21.89 15.72 8.45
CA GLY A 117 22.97 15.69 7.47
C GLY A 117 22.48 15.55 6.02
N ILE A 118 21.19 15.78 5.77
CA ILE A 118 20.57 15.69 4.45
C ILE A 118 20.20 17.10 3.98
N ALA A 119 20.99 17.65 3.06
CA ALA A 119 20.94 19.05 2.67
C ALA A 119 20.22 19.33 1.34
N THR A 120 19.89 18.31 0.55
CA THR A 120 19.25 18.48 -0.77
C THR A 120 18.17 17.43 -1.03
N GLU A 121 17.25 17.72 -1.97
CA GLU A 121 16.27 16.74 -2.47
C GLU A 121 16.97 15.49 -3.06
N GLU A 122 18.08 15.68 -3.78
CA GLU A 122 18.84 14.56 -4.35
C GLU A 122 19.49 13.68 -3.25
N ALA A 123 19.90 14.28 -2.14
CA ALA A 123 20.40 13.53 -0.98
C ALA A 123 19.27 12.73 -0.32
N VAL A 124 18.05 13.26 -0.25
CA VAL A 124 16.87 12.48 0.19
C VAL A 124 16.58 11.33 -0.77
N LYS A 125 16.63 11.57 -2.08
CA LYS A 125 16.44 10.53 -3.10
C LYS A 125 17.46 9.40 -2.93
N THR A 126 18.73 9.76 -2.81
CA THR A 126 19.83 8.81 -2.57
C THR A 126 19.62 8.04 -1.27
N PHE A 127 19.18 8.71 -0.20
CA PHE A 127 18.86 8.09 1.07
C PHE A 127 17.70 7.09 0.96
N PHE A 128 16.62 7.44 0.28
CA PHE A 128 15.50 6.54 0.03
C PHE A 128 15.95 5.29 -0.74
N ILE A 129 16.79 5.45 -1.78
CA ILE A 129 17.34 4.33 -2.55
C ILE A 129 18.20 3.43 -1.66
N LYS A 130 19.06 3.98 -0.81
CA LYS A 130 19.86 3.21 0.15
C LYS A 130 18.96 2.32 1.03
N VAL A 131 17.95 2.92 1.65
CA VAL A 131 17.01 2.22 2.54
C VAL A 131 16.18 1.18 1.78
N ALA A 132 15.78 1.47 0.54
CA ALA A 132 15.09 0.50 -0.30
C ALA A 132 15.96 -0.72 -0.61
N LYS A 133 17.24 -0.52 -0.94
CA LYS A 133 18.18 -1.63 -1.20
C LYS A 133 18.34 -2.56 0.01
N GLU A 134 18.30 -2.04 1.22
CA GLU A 134 18.35 -2.85 2.45
C GLU A 134 17.12 -3.77 2.62
N LEU A 135 15.97 -3.37 2.06
CA LEU A 135 14.73 -4.14 2.12
C LEU A 135 14.51 -5.08 0.93
N GLN A 136 15.35 -5.02 -0.11
CA GLN A 136 15.04 -5.62 -1.41
C GLN A 136 14.69 -7.11 -1.33
N TYR A 137 15.45 -7.88 -0.55
CA TYR A 137 15.24 -9.33 -0.44
C TYR A 137 13.96 -9.65 0.33
N TYR A 138 13.70 -8.90 1.41
CA TYR A 138 12.48 -9.04 2.17
C TYR A 138 11.26 -8.73 1.29
N GLN A 139 11.26 -7.60 0.59
CA GLN A 139 10.16 -7.21 -0.28
C GLN A 139 10.00 -8.19 -1.45
N ALA A 140 11.08 -8.71 -2.02
CA ALA A 140 11.02 -9.71 -3.08
C ALA A 140 10.31 -10.98 -2.60
N VAL A 141 10.67 -11.53 -1.43
CA VAL A 141 9.98 -12.71 -0.91
C VAL A 141 8.52 -12.43 -0.55
N ARG A 142 8.18 -11.23 -0.04
CA ARG A 142 6.77 -10.85 0.22
C ARG A 142 5.95 -10.86 -1.06
N HIS A 143 6.50 -10.34 -2.17
CA HIS A 143 5.87 -10.39 -3.49
C HIS A 143 5.74 -11.81 -4.03
N SER A 144 6.77 -12.65 -3.87
CA SER A 144 6.69 -14.06 -4.26
C SER A 144 5.60 -14.81 -3.49
N LEU A 145 5.51 -14.59 -2.17
CA LEU A 145 4.43 -15.14 -1.35
C LEU A 145 3.06 -14.65 -1.82
N GLY A 146 2.96 -13.35 -2.15
CA GLY A 146 1.76 -12.74 -2.70
C GLY A 146 1.29 -13.34 -4.03
N ALA A 147 2.24 -13.64 -4.93
CA ALA A 147 1.96 -14.24 -6.23
C ALA A 147 1.59 -15.72 -6.14
N LEU A 148 2.10 -16.44 -5.14
CA LEU A 148 1.90 -17.89 -4.98
C LEU A 148 0.75 -18.25 -4.05
N ARG A 149 0.28 -17.33 -3.21
CA ARG A 149 -0.84 -17.62 -2.30
C ARG A 149 -2.13 -17.79 -3.08
N PHE A 150 -2.96 -18.68 -2.57
CA PHE A 150 -4.28 -18.99 -3.11
C PHE A 150 -5.30 -18.82 -1.99
N ALA A 151 -6.38 -18.07 -2.23
CA ALA A 151 -7.43 -17.83 -1.23
C ALA A 151 -6.92 -17.37 0.16
N ASN A 152 -5.83 -16.59 0.20
CA ASN A 152 -5.13 -16.19 1.44
C ASN A 152 -4.67 -17.39 2.29
N SER A 153 -4.21 -18.47 1.65
CA SER A 153 -3.77 -19.70 2.32
C SER A 153 -2.63 -19.48 3.32
N PHE A 154 -1.75 -18.51 3.06
CA PHE A 154 -0.67 -18.09 3.95
C PHE A 154 -0.42 -16.58 3.85
N ASP A 155 0.25 -16.05 4.87
CA ASP A 155 0.62 -14.64 4.97
C ASP A 155 1.81 -14.28 4.06
N THR A 156 1.95 -12.99 3.76
CA THR A 156 3.11 -12.45 3.02
C THR A 156 4.20 -11.92 3.95
N THR A 157 4.13 -12.24 5.24
CA THR A 157 5.13 -11.91 6.25
C THR A 157 5.08 -12.96 7.36
N TRP A 158 6.22 -13.21 7.99
CA TRP A 158 6.33 -14.04 9.20
C TRP A 158 6.39 -13.20 10.48
N GLU A 159 6.36 -11.88 10.34
CA GLU A 159 6.28 -10.93 11.46
C GLU A 159 4.82 -10.70 11.87
N LYS A 160 4.61 -10.00 13.00
CA LYS A 160 3.26 -9.69 13.53
C LYS A 160 2.41 -8.79 12.63
N GLY A 161 2.93 -8.35 11.50
CA GLY A 161 2.27 -7.48 10.53
C GLY A 161 3.27 -6.57 9.82
N SER A 162 2.80 -5.85 8.81
CA SER A 162 3.60 -4.84 8.11
C SER A 162 4.03 -3.70 9.05
N GLY A 163 5.20 -3.11 8.81
CA GLY A 163 5.82 -2.12 9.71
C GLY A 163 6.59 -2.75 10.88
N THR A 164 6.62 -4.08 10.96
CA THR A 164 7.53 -4.85 11.81
C THR A 164 8.54 -5.56 10.91
N LEU A 165 9.79 -5.10 10.94
CA LEU A 165 10.85 -5.67 10.12
C LEU A 165 11.51 -6.85 10.83
N PRO A 166 11.86 -7.92 10.10
CA PRO A 166 12.63 -9.02 10.67
C PRO A 166 14.03 -8.57 11.09
N ASN A 167 14.65 -9.34 11.99
CA ASN A 167 16.00 -9.07 12.47
C ASN A 167 17.05 -9.25 11.37
N ALA A 168 16.81 -10.16 10.43
CA ALA A 168 17.70 -10.45 9.31
C ALA A 168 16.98 -10.15 7.98
N LEU A 169 17.62 -9.34 7.14
CA LEU A 169 17.12 -8.91 5.83
C LEU A 169 17.94 -9.52 4.67
N ASP A 170 18.90 -10.41 4.96
CA ASP A 170 19.64 -11.12 3.92
C ASP A 170 18.75 -12.12 3.18
N LEU A 171 19.13 -12.44 1.94
CA LEU A 171 18.35 -13.31 1.06
C LEU A 171 18.16 -14.72 1.65
N GLY A 172 19.18 -15.28 2.30
CA GLY A 172 19.12 -16.63 2.88
C GLY A 172 18.07 -16.72 3.97
N SER A 173 18.12 -15.79 4.92
CA SER A 173 17.13 -15.68 6.01
C SER A 173 15.73 -15.41 5.47
N CYS A 174 15.57 -14.45 4.55
CA CYS A 174 14.26 -14.12 3.98
C CYS A 174 13.64 -15.31 3.25
N LYS A 175 14.43 -16.02 2.44
CA LYS A 175 14.01 -17.20 1.70
C LYS A 175 13.59 -18.34 2.63
N ALA A 176 14.37 -18.60 3.67
CA ALA A 176 14.08 -19.67 4.65
C ALA A 176 12.77 -19.41 5.40
N ASN A 177 12.57 -18.20 5.91
CA ASN A 177 11.35 -17.83 6.64
C ASN A 177 10.11 -17.83 5.72
N ALA A 178 10.23 -17.33 4.50
CA ALA A 178 9.14 -17.38 3.51
C ALA A 178 8.75 -18.82 3.17
N TRP A 179 9.74 -19.71 2.99
CA TRP A 179 9.48 -21.12 2.69
C TRP A 179 8.73 -21.82 3.83
N GLN A 180 9.05 -21.51 5.09
CA GLN A 180 8.34 -22.06 6.25
C GLN A 180 6.84 -21.69 6.27
N LEU A 181 6.46 -20.52 5.74
CA LEU A 181 5.04 -20.13 5.62
C LEU A 181 4.31 -21.03 4.62
N ILE A 182 4.96 -21.33 3.49
CA ILE A 182 4.42 -22.22 2.46
C ILE A 182 4.31 -23.65 3.02
N GLU A 183 5.36 -24.19 3.64
CA GLU A 183 5.38 -25.57 4.17
C GLU A 183 4.25 -25.86 5.16
N LYS A 184 3.87 -24.87 5.99
CA LYS A 184 2.77 -25.00 6.96
C LYS A 184 1.42 -25.30 6.30
N VAL A 185 1.23 -24.92 5.03
CA VAL A 185 -0.02 -25.13 4.30
C VAL A 185 0.04 -26.27 3.29
N LEU A 186 1.25 -26.67 2.85
CA LEU A 186 1.42 -27.77 1.89
C LEU A 186 0.81 -29.07 2.41
N ASN A 187 0.93 -29.35 3.71
CA ASN A 187 0.36 -30.55 4.34
C ASN A 187 -1.19 -30.53 4.40
N LYS A 188 -1.82 -29.37 4.12
CA LYS A 188 -3.28 -29.16 4.23
C LYS A 188 -3.97 -28.95 2.88
N SER A 189 -3.22 -28.82 1.78
CA SER A 189 -3.79 -28.52 0.46
C SER A 189 -3.25 -29.47 -0.61
N ASN A 190 -4.13 -30.05 -1.43
CA ASN A 190 -3.77 -30.84 -2.62
C ASN A 190 -3.17 -29.98 -3.76
N GLN A 191 -2.48 -28.88 -3.46
CA GLN A 191 -2.02 -27.88 -4.44
C GLN A 191 -0.50 -27.65 -4.51
N GLN A 192 -0.10 -27.10 -5.67
CA GLN A 192 1.17 -27.26 -6.39
C GLN A 192 2.29 -26.26 -6.05
N CYS A 193 2.30 -25.61 -4.87
CA CYS A 193 3.42 -24.72 -4.56
C CYS A 193 4.67 -25.54 -4.22
N THR A 194 5.59 -25.66 -5.16
CA THR A 194 6.87 -26.36 -4.98
C THR A 194 7.98 -25.39 -4.63
N LYS A 195 9.09 -25.92 -4.10
CA LYS A 195 10.29 -25.11 -3.88
C LYS A 195 10.80 -24.49 -5.18
N LYS A 196 10.69 -25.22 -6.29
CA LYS A 196 11.06 -24.76 -7.63
C LYS A 196 10.20 -23.57 -8.06
N THR A 197 8.87 -23.66 -7.95
CA THR A 197 7.97 -22.55 -8.33
C THR A 197 8.19 -21.31 -7.46
N PHE A 198 8.46 -21.50 -6.15
CA PHE A 198 8.83 -20.41 -5.27
C PHE A 198 10.14 -19.74 -5.68
N GLU A 199 11.19 -20.52 -5.92
CA GLU A 199 12.50 -20.00 -6.33
C GLU A 199 12.44 -19.30 -7.69
N THR A 200 11.69 -19.82 -8.65
CA THR A 200 11.47 -19.16 -9.95
C THR A 200 10.76 -17.82 -9.78
N THR A 201 9.66 -17.78 -9.03
CA THR A 201 8.92 -16.53 -8.77
C THR A 201 9.77 -15.50 -8.03
N LEU A 202 10.58 -15.95 -7.07
CA LEU A 202 11.52 -15.09 -6.35
C LEU A 202 12.56 -14.49 -7.29
N GLN A 203 13.12 -15.28 -8.20
CA GLN A 203 14.11 -14.80 -9.15
C GLN A 203 13.57 -13.71 -10.07
N GLU A 204 12.29 -13.76 -10.45
CA GLU A 204 11.65 -12.70 -11.25
C GLU A 204 11.65 -11.36 -10.51
N PHE A 205 11.26 -11.34 -9.23
CA PHE A 205 11.29 -10.12 -8.41
C PHE A 205 12.71 -9.65 -8.09
N LEU A 206 13.64 -10.57 -7.84
CA LEU A 206 15.05 -10.20 -7.64
C LEU A 206 15.62 -9.52 -8.89
N THR A 207 15.40 -10.10 -10.07
CA THR A 207 15.86 -9.54 -11.34
C THR A 207 15.29 -8.14 -11.57
N LEU A 208 14.01 -7.93 -11.23
CA LEU A 208 13.39 -6.60 -11.29
C LEU A 208 14.02 -5.62 -10.30
N PHE A 209 14.28 -6.05 -9.07
CA PHE A 209 14.81 -5.19 -8.01
C PHE A 209 16.31 -4.93 -8.14
N GLU A 210 17.04 -5.73 -8.92
CA GLU A 210 18.46 -5.50 -9.24
C GLU A 210 18.65 -4.44 -10.34
N ALA A 211 17.61 -4.16 -11.14
CA ALA A 211 17.70 -3.18 -12.22
C ALA A 211 17.94 -1.77 -11.67
N GLN A 212 18.96 -1.07 -12.19
CA GLN A 212 19.28 0.30 -11.76
C GLN A 212 18.08 1.25 -11.97
N SER A 213 17.35 1.10 -13.08
CA SER A 213 16.14 1.88 -13.38
C SER A 213 15.00 1.66 -12.39
N PHE A 214 14.97 0.53 -11.66
CA PHE A 214 14.00 0.31 -10.59
C PHE A 214 14.21 1.30 -9.44
N PHE A 215 15.46 1.56 -9.07
CA PHE A 215 15.78 2.50 -8.00
C PHE A 215 15.79 3.96 -8.47
N ASP A 216 16.36 4.25 -9.63
CA ASP A 216 16.49 5.62 -10.13
C ASP A 216 15.14 6.28 -10.41
N GLU A 217 14.16 5.49 -10.86
CA GLU A 217 12.76 5.90 -11.08
C GLU A 217 11.90 5.74 -9.82
N LEU A 218 12.48 5.39 -8.68
CA LEU A 218 11.79 5.19 -7.39
C LEU A 218 10.64 4.16 -7.45
N LYS A 219 10.76 3.14 -8.32
CA LYS A 219 9.73 2.09 -8.47
C LYS A 219 9.51 1.30 -7.18
N PHE A 220 10.48 1.27 -6.26
CA PHE A 220 10.25 0.69 -4.93
C PHE A 220 9.10 1.37 -4.16
N LEU A 221 8.75 2.63 -4.43
CA LEU A 221 7.55 3.26 -3.84
C LEU A 221 6.24 2.72 -4.43
N VAL A 222 6.28 2.04 -5.56
CA VAL A 222 5.13 1.32 -6.13
C VAL A 222 5.07 -0.09 -5.57
N TYR A 223 6.21 -0.76 -5.46
CA TYR A 223 6.32 -2.18 -5.12
C TYR A 223 6.36 -2.45 -3.62
N TYR A 224 7.10 -1.69 -2.82
CA TYR A 224 7.36 -2.07 -1.44
C TYR A 224 6.17 -1.77 -0.56
N GLN A 225 6.02 -2.52 0.52
CA GLN A 225 5.03 -2.21 1.54
C GLN A 225 5.47 -0.94 2.28
N GLY A 226 4.59 0.07 2.33
CA GLY A 226 4.98 1.41 2.78
C GLY A 226 5.31 1.53 4.26
N LYS A 227 4.67 0.74 5.13
CA LYS A 227 4.99 0.70 6.57
C LYS A 227 6.36 0.08 6.81
N ASP A 228 6.76 -0.94 6.06
CA ASP A 228 8.09 -1.54 6.12
C ASP A 228 9.15 -0.53 5.72
N PHE A 229 8.93 0.16 4.59
CA PHE A 229 9.85 1.19 4.11
C PHE A 229 9.96 2.36 5.11
N ALA A 230 8.83 2.85 5.62
CA ALA A 230 8.79 3.88 6.66
C ALA A 230 9.47 3.45 7.96
N LYS A 231 9.34 2.17 8.35
CA LYS A 231 10.05 1.62 9.51
C LYS A 231 11.55 1.57 9.28
N ALA A 232 12.01 1.19 8.09
CA ALA A 232 13.42 1.18 7.74
C ALA A 232 14.00 2.60 7.72
N LEU A 233 13.29 3.57 7.11
CA LEU A 233 13.67 4.99 7.15
C LEU A 233 13.84 5.48 8.59
N SER A 234 12.91 5.12 9.48
CA SER A 234 12.96 5.54 10.88
C SER A 234 14.10 4.89 11.68
N LYS A 235 14.58 3.71 11.26
CA LYS A 235 15.78 3.08 11.88
C LYS A 235 17.05 3.84 11.51
N GLU A 236 17.12 4.31 10.27
CA GLU A 236 18.28 5.02 9.72
C GLU A 236 18.35 6.51 10.12
N LEU A 237 17.25 7.08 10.62
CA LEU A 237 17.18 8.47 11.09
C LEU A 237 16.95 8.52 12.61
N PRO A 238 18.01 8.69 13.43
CA PRO A 238 17.86 8.81 14.87
C PRO A 238 16.91 9.94 15.26
N ARG A 239 16.00 9.68 16.21
CA ARG A 239 14.99 10.66 16.71
C ARG A 239 13.99 11.15 15.65
N PHE A 240 13.99 10.60 14.44
CA PHE A 240 12.96 10.91 13.45
C PHE A 240 11.61 10.31 13.86
N SER A 241 10.57 11.14 13.81
CA SER A 241 9.19 10.71 14.05
C SER A 241 8.47 10.58 12.72
N ILE A 242 8.28 9.34 12.27
CA ILE A 242 7.48 9.05 11.08
C ILE A 242 6.03 9.54 11.22
N GLU A 243 5.49 9.57 12.43
CA GLU A 243 4.15 10.09 12.70
C GLU A 243 4.07 11.60 12.43
N ASN A 244 5.08 12.36 12.87
CA ASN A 244 5.16 13.79 12.57
C ASN A 244 5.34 14.05 11.08
N TYR A 245 6.18 13.24 10.42
CA TYR A 245 6.30 13.29 8.97
C TYR A 245 4.97 13.03 8.29
N TYR A 246 4.23 11.98 8.65
CA TYR A 246 2.94 11.71 8.02
C TYR A 246 1.91 12.81 8.28
N LYS A 247 1.90 13.45 9.45
CA LYS A 247 1.05 14.63 9.69
C LYS A 247 1.41 15.77 8.73
N TYR A 248 2.70 16.00 8.48
CA TYR A 248 3.16 16.98 7.50
C TYR A 248 2.78 16.57 6.07
N ALA A 249 3.17 15.37 5.64
CA ALA A 249 2.91 14.86 4.30
C ALA A 249 1.41 14.88 3.94
N LYS A 250 0.52 14.52 4.87
CA LYS A 250 -0.94 14.61 4.68
C LYS A 250 -1.43 16.03 4.38
N LYS A 251 -0.84 17.06 4.99
CA LYS A 251 -1.20 18.47 4.74
C LYS A 251 -0.77 18.92 3.34
N HIS A 252 0.41 18.48 2.90
CA HIS A 252 1.01 18.83 1.61
C HIS A 252 0.68 17.83 0.49
N PHE A 253 -0.16 16.84 0.77
CA PHE A 253 -0.53 15.81 -0.19
C PHE A 253 -1.37 16.42 -1.33
N ASP A 254 -0.97 16.07 -2.55
CA ASP A 254 -1.62 16.48 -3.79
C ASP A 254 -1.89 15.22 -4.62
N TYR A 255 -3.17 14.83 -4.69
CA TYR A 255 -3.58 13.63 -5.41
C TYR A 255 -3.36 13.74 -6.92
N THR A 256 -3.28 14.96 -7.48
CA THR A 256 -3.18 15.18 -8.93
C THR A 256 -1.84 14.73 -9.51
N LYS A 257 -0.85 14.51 -8.66
CA LYS A 257 0.46 13.92 -9.02
C LYS A 257 0.39 12.43 -9.33
N TYR A 258 -0.71 11.76 -9.01
CA TYR A 258 -0.87 10.31 -9.14
C TYR A 258 -2.03 9.99 -10.07
N LEU A 259 -1.72 9.39 -11.22
CA LEU A 259 -2.68 9.17 -12.29
C LEU A 259 -3.82 8.25 -11.83
N ASP A 260 -3.54 7.24 -11.03
CA ASP A 260 -4.56 6.31 -10.53
C ASP A 260 -5.57 6.99 -9.58
N LEU A 261 -5.12 7.96 -8.78
CA LEU A 261 -6.00 8.75 -7.91
C LEU A 261 -6.80 9.79 -8.69
N VAL A 262 -6.24 10.36 -9.76
CA VAL A 262 -6.98 11.20 -10.71
C VAL A 262 -8.07 10.38 -11.42
N GLU A 263 -7.74 9.17 -11.86
CA GLU A 263 -8.70 8.24 -12.45
C GLU A 263 -9.79 7.82 -11.44
N LEU A 264 -9.43 7.64 -10.16
CA LEU A 264 -10.41 7.38 -9.09
C LEU A 264 -11.40 8.53 -8.93
N ARG A 265 -10.91 9.78 -8.92
CA ARG A 265 -11.79 10.95 -8.89
C ARG A 265 -12.74 10.96 -10.09
N ALA A 266 -12.21 10.79 -11.30
CA ALA A 266 -13.01 10.79 -12.52
C ALA A 266 -14.05 9.64 -12.53
N PHE A 267 -13.72 8.50 -11.93
CA PHE A 267 -14.66 7.40 -11.75
C PHE A 267 -15.78 7.77 -10.77
N ILE A 268 -15.46 8.39 -9.64
CA ILE A 268 -16.45 8.88 -8.66
C ILE A 268 -17.37 9.94 -9.27
N GLU A 269 -16.83 10.89 -10.04
CA GLU A 269 -17.62 11.92 -10.73
C GLU A 269 -18.66 11.31 -11.69
N LYS A 270 -18.31 10.23 -12.40
CA LYS A 270 -19.25 9.51 -13.27
C LYS A 270 -20.40 8.84 -12.51
N LEU A 271 -20.19 8.48 -11.26
CA LEU A 271 -21.24 7.89 -10.41
C LEU A 271 -22.21 8.96 -9.88
N LEU A 272 -21.78 10.23 -9.83
CA LEU A 272 -22.63 11.35 -9.38
C LEU A 272 -23.65 11.78 -10.44
N VAL A 273 -23.32 11.61 -11.73
CA VAL A 273 -24.24 11.84 -12.87
C VAL A 273 -25.34 10.78 -12.91
#